data_AF-A0A2E2W3P9-F1
#
_entry.id   AF-A0A2E2W3P9-F1
#
_cell.length_a   1.000
_cell.length_b   1.000
_cell.length_c   1.000
_cell.angle_alpha   90.00
_cell.angle_beta   90.00
_cell.angle_gamma   90.00
#
_symmetry.space_group_name_H-M   'P 1'
#
loop_
_entity.id
_entity.type
_entity.pdbx_description
1 polymer ?
#
loop_
_entity_poly.entity_id
_entity_poly.type
_entity_poly.pdbx_seq_one_letter_code
_entity_poly.pdbx_strand_id
1 'polypeptide(L)'
;MKKTVGCLLILLLAGCAGKFSEYPEAKSYPHSTQQKLQAAYHWKVLAANEAELISSKLPPSGIVYLACTASKCNDKSRGSSIFDNTYRDLLTSEMVNRGIKISVSESGADHKLAVNVNTVEHIDRNSLPPKAGYRTGVLSFLAGLGTSANNWSEPALALIPLSAASDLHQYWADRADESITEVIITTQVTSNGQIVSSNSSIYYFNSNDFDHYQSQTRLSVTGNR
;
A
#
# COMPACT_ATOMS: atom_id res chain seq x y z
N MET A 1 -59.22 -35.71 1.37
CA MET A 1 -58.81 -35.25 2.72
C MET A 1 -57.34 -34.85 2.67
N LYS A 2 -57.02 -33.60 3.03
CA LYS A 2 -55.81 -33.15 3.79
C LYS A 2 -54.43 -33.51 3.21
N LYS A 3 -53.48 -32.62 2.90
CA LYS A 3 -53.28 -31.18 3.16
C LYS A 3 -52.26 -30.64 2.14
N THR A 4 -52.52 -29.45 1.62
CA THR A 4 -51.55 -28.54 1.04
C THR A 4 -50.47 -28.22 2.08
N VAL A 5 -49.26 -28.74 1.90
CA VAL A 5 -48.06 -28.36 2.67
C VAL A 5 -47.04 -27.88 1.66
N GLY A 6 -47.20 -26.65 1.20
CA GLY A 6 -46.37 -26.11 0.13
C GLY A 6 -46.61 -24.63 -0.03
N CYS A 7 -46.43 -23.84 1.05
CA CYS A 7 -46.25 -22.39 0.95
C CYS A 7 -45.91 -21.75 2.32
N LEU A 8 -45.02 -22.33 3.14
CA LEU A 8 -44.72 -21.71 4.45
C LEU A 8 -43.26 -21.88 4.91
N LEU A 9 -42.30 -21.82 3.99
CA LEU A 9 -40.87 -21.82 4.35
C LEU A 9 -40.03 -20.72 3.68
N ILE A 10 -40.65 -19.79 2.95
CA ILE A 10 -39.92 -18.76 2.19
C ILE A 10 -39.89 -17.39 2.92
N LEU A 11 -40.68 -17.19 3.99
CA LEU A 11 -40.82 -15.89 4.63
C LEU A 11 -39.91 -15.60 5.85
N LEU A 12 -39.02 -16.52 6.25
CA LEU A 12 -38.20 -16.35 7.46
C LEU A 12 -36.77 -15.84 7.23
N LEU A 13 -36.38 -15.47 5.99
CA LEU A 13 -35.06 -14.92 5.69
C LEU A 13 -35.00 -13.38 5.58
N ALA A 14 -36.03 -12.66 6.03
CA ALA A 14 -35.94 -11.20 6.16
C ALA A 14 -35.03 -10.85 7.35
N GLY A 15 -33.71 -10.81 7.10
CA GLY A 15 -32.71 -10.38 8.07
C GLY A 15 -33.02 -8.99 8.60
N CYS A 16 -33.09 -8.85 9.92
CA CYS A 16 -33.19 -7.57 10.61
C CYS A 16 -31.87 -6.79 10.43
N ALA A 17 -31.71 -6.09 9.32
CA ALA A 17 -30.71 -5.03 9.20
C ALA A 17 -31.23 -3.81 9.97
N GLY A 18 -30.94 -3.77 11.27
CA GLY A 18 -31.27 -2.63 12.13
C GLY A 18 -30.58 -1.37 11.62
N LYS A 19 -31.36 -0.33 11.33
CA LYS A 19 -30.88 1.01 10.89
C LYS A 19 -30.20 1.83 12.00
N PHE A 20 -30.02 1.24 13.19
CA PHE A 20 -29.55 1.93 14.38
C PHE A 20 -28.39 1.13 14.97
N SER A 21 -27.19 1.72 14.94
CA SER A 21 -26.02 1.24 15.69
C SER A 21 -25.80 2.18 16.87
N GLU A 22 -25.56 1.62 18.05
CA GLU A 22 -25.31 2.37 19.29
C GLU A 22 -23.94 3.08 19.28
N TYR A 23 -23.08 2.76 18.31
CA TYR A 23 -21.78 3.38 18.11
C TYR A 23 -21.51 3.66 16.62
N PRO A 24 -20.66 4.67 16.30
CA PRO A 24 -20.30 4.97 14.94
C PRO A 24 -19.66 3.76 14.25
N GLU A 25 -20.22 3.36 13.11
CA GLU A 25 -19.67 2.26 12.31
C GLU A 25 -18.39 2.72 11.60
N ALA A 26 -17.39 1.83 11.57
CA ALA A 26 -16.19 2.05 10.78
C ALA A 26 -16.54 2.08 9.30
N LYS A 27 -16.47 3.26 8.68
CA LYS A 27 -16.65 3.42 7.24
C LYS A 27 -15.30 3.30 6.55
N SER A 28 -15.21 2.38 5.59
CA SER A 28 -14.03 2.27 4.71
C SER A 28 -13.97 3.44 3.73
N TYR A 29 -12.75 3.81 3.31
CA TYR A 29 -12.56 4.79 2.24
C TYR A 29 -13.10 4.25 0.90
N PRO A 30 -13.55 5.13 -0.02
CA PRO A 30 -13.85 4.74 -1.39
C PRO A 30 -12.63 4.11 -2.08
N HIS A 31 -12.87 3.18 -3.00
CA HIS A 31 -11.79 2.56 -3.76
C HIS A 31 -11.03 3.61 -4.58
N SER A 32 -9.70 3.58 -4.49
CA SER A 32 -8.79 4.42 -5.27
C SER A 32 -7.61 3.57 -5.73
N THR A 33 -6.98 4.00 -6.83
CA THR A 33 -5.79 3.34 -7.38
C THR A 33 -4.58 4.22 -7.14
N GLN A 34 -3.43 3.58 -6.90
CA GLN A 34 -2.17 4.25 -6.66
C GLN A 34 -1.05 3.54 -7.42
N GLN A 35 -0.05 4.31 -7.86
CA GLN A 35 1.10 3.77 -8.59
C GLN A 35 2.04 2.99 -7.68
N LYS A 36 2.59 1.88 -8.20
CA LYS A 36 3.53 1.00 -7.50
C LYS A 36 4.94 1.16 -8.07
N LEU A 37 5.93 1.33 -7.21
CA LEU A 37 7.35 1.34 -7.56
C LEU A 37 7.80 -0.12 -7.71
N GLN A 38 8.08 -0.54 -8.95
CA GLN A 38 8.50 -1.91 -9.28
C GLN A 38 9.89 -1.95 -9.93
N ALA A 39 10.46 -0.81 -10.27
CA ALA A 39 11.77 -0.70 -10.91
C ALA A 39 12.47 0.59 -10.50
N ALA A 40 13.81 0.57 -10.52
CA ALA A 40 14.62 1.76 -10.26
C ALA A 40 14.30 2.93 -11.21
N TYR A 41 13.82 2.64 -12.42
CA TYR A 41 13.31 3.65 -13.34
C TYR A 41 12.17 4.49 -12.73
N HIS A 42 11.30 3.90 -11.91
CA HIS A 42 10.22 4.65 -11.26
C HIS A 42 10.75 5.67 -10.26
N TRP A 43 11.94 5.46 -9.68
CA TRP A 43 12.58 6.45 -8.80
C TRP A 43 12.98 7.72 -9.57
N LYS A 44 13.37 7.57 -10.85
CA LYS A 44 13.65 8.71 -11.73
C LYS A 44 12.37 9.48 -12.06
N VAL A 45 11.29 8.79 -12.41
CA VAL A 45 10.00 9.41 -12.70
C VAL A 45 9.49 10.21 -11.50
N LEU A 46 9.60 9.61 -10.32
CA LEU A 46 9.31 10.25 -9.03
C LEU A 46 10.14 11.53 -8.83
N ALA A 47 11.47 11.43 -8.98
CA ALA A 47 12.37 12.55 -8.82
C ALA A 47 12.08 13.69 -9.81
N ALA A 48 11.73 13.35 -11.06
CA ALA A 48 11.37 14.33 -12.09
C ALA A 48 10.07 15.07 -11.75
N ASN A 49 9.08 14.38 -11.19
CA ASN A 49 7.82 14.97 -10.73
C ASN A 49 8.05 15.90 -9.52
N GLU A 50 8.84 15.46 -8.55
CA GLU A 50 9.14 16.27 -7.37
C GLU A 50 9.97 17.51 -7.71
N ALA A 51 10.95 17.37 -8.62
CA ALA A 51 11.71 18.49 -9.15
C ALA A 51 10.81 19.53 -9.83
N GLU A 52 9.76 19.09 -10.53
CA GLU A 52 8.76 19.98 -11.13
C GLU A 52 8.03 20.78 -10.06
N LEU A 53 7.48 20.09 -9.05
CA LEU A 53 6.75 20.70 -7.95
C LEU A 53 7.62 21.72 -7.22
N ILE A 54 8.86 21.36 -6.88
CA ILE A 54 9.81 22.24 -6.22
C ILE A 54 10.13 23.45 -7.11
N SER A 55 10.45 23.23 -8.39
CA SER A 55 10.78 24.32 -9.33
C SER A 55 9.63 25.32 -9.49
N SER A 56 8.37 24.86 -9.44
CA SER A 56 7.19 25.73 -9.51
C SER A 56 7.00 26.65 -8.30
N LYS A 57 7.66 26.31 -7.17
CA LYS A 57 7.58 27.06 -5.90
C LYS A 57 8.82 27.90 -5.63
N LEU A 58 9.90 27.68 -6.37
CA LEU A 58 11.14 28.42 -6.24
C LEU A 58 11.19 29.62 -7.19
N PRO A 59 11.85 30.72 -6.80
CA PRO A 59 12.14 31.79 -7.74
C PRO A 59 13.10 31.29 -8.84
N PRO A 60 12.98 31.76 -10.09
CA PRO A 60 13.79 31.29 -11.23
C PRO A 60 15.31 31.41 -11.06
N SER A 61 15.77 32.32 -10.19
CA SER A 61 17.20 32.56 -9.91
C SER A 61 17.67 31.99 -8.57
N GLY A 62 16.80 31.35 -7.81
CA GLY A 62 17.11 30.87 -6.46
C GLY A 62 18.15 29.76 -6.49
N ILE A 63 19.21 29.92 -5.69
CA ILE A 63 20.19 28.86 -5.48
C ILE A 63 19.71 27.98 -4.32
N VAL A 64 19.58 26.68 -4.57
CA VAL A 64 19.10 25.71 -3.59
C VAL A 64 20.24 24.89 -3.05
N TYR A 65 20.35 24.77 -1.73
CA TYR A 65 21.18 23.77 -1.10
C TYR A 65 20.33 22.55 -0.75
N LEU A 66 20.59 21.41 -1.40
CA LEU A 66 20.01 20.14 -0.99
C LEU A 66 20.76 19.64 0.25
N ALA A 67 20.08 19.64 1.38
CA ALA A 67 20.64 19.17 2.64
C ALA A 67 20.96 17.67 2.51
N CYS A 68 22.26 17.38 2.51
CA CYS A 68 22.84 16.05 2.37
C CYS A 68 22.60 15.46 0.95
N THR A 69 23.59 15.63 0.08
CA THR A 69 23.73 14.87 -1.17
C THR A 69 24.29 13.47 -0.84
N ALA A 70 24.09 12.45 -1.69
CA ALA A 70 24.45 11.05 -1.37
C ALA A 70 25.89 10.89 -0.83
N SER A 71 26.84 11.66 -1.36
CA SER A 71 28.23 11.68 -0.89
C SER A 71 28.43 12.16 0.57
N LYS A 72 27.52 13.01 1.08
CA LYS A 72 27.57 13.63 2.42
C LYS A 72 26.58 13.03 3.43
N CYS A 73 25.62 12.19 2.98
CA CYS A 73 24.64 11.50 3.84
C CYS A 73 25.23 10.34 4.65
N ASN A 74 26.49 9.97 4.46
CA ASN A 74 27.17 8.86 5.17
C ASN A 74 27.44 9.14 6.66
N ASP A 75 26.58 9.91 7.33
CA ASP A 75 26.53 9.92 8.77
C ASP A 75 25.90 8.59 9.21
N LYS A 76 26.72 7.71 9.77
CA LYS A 76 26.31 6.38 10.27
C LYS A 76 25.14 6.44 11.28
N SER A 77 24.83 7.62 11.83
CA SER A 77 23.70 7.83 12.75
C SER A 77 22.34 7.89 12.06
N ARG A 78 22.29 8.24 10.77
CA ARG A 78 21.10 8.14 9.91
C ARG A 78 21.43 7.19 8.79
N GLY A 79 21.31 5.89 9.06
CA GLY A 79 21.45 4.89 8.01
C GLY A 79 20.60 5.30 6.80
N SER A 80 21.24 5.62 5.68
CA SER A 80 20.56 6.01 4.45
C SER A 80 20.44 4.79 3.55
N SER A 81 19.25 4.52 3.03
CA SER A 81 18.99 3.38 2.16
C SER A 81 19.57 3.60 0.76
N ILE A 82 19.70 2.53 -0.04
CA ILE A 82 20.13 2.66 -1.44
C ILE A 82 19.15 3.55 -2.21
N PHE A 83 17.85 3.39 -1.93
CA PHE A 83 16.81 4.23 -2.46
C PHE A 83 17.00 5.70 -2.08
N ASP A 84 17.16 6.05 -0.80
CA ASP A 84 17.30 7.46 -0.37
C ASP A 84 18.49 8.16 -1.03
N ASN A 85 19.65 7.50 -1.07
CA ASN A 85 20.83 8.04 -1.74
C ASN A 85 20.61 8.24 -3.24
N THR A 86 20.12 7.20 -3.92
CA THR A 86 19.88 7.25 -5.38
C THR A 86 18.80 8.27 -5.73
N TYR A 87 17.74 8.35 -4.93
CA TYR A 87 16.66 9.30 -5.11
C TYR A 87 17.15 10.75 -5.03
N ARG A 88 18.02 11.07 -4.06
CA ARG A 88 18.61 12.41 -3.93
C ARG A 88 19.48 12.78 -5.13
N ASP A 89 20.25 11.83 -5.67
CA ASP A 89 21.08 12.06 -6.86
C ASP A 89 20.23 12.27 -8.12
N LEU A 90 19.18 11.48 -8.27
CA LEU A 90 18.19 11.65 -9.34
C LEU A 90 17.48 13.01 -9.22
N LEU A 91 17.03 13.38 -8.01
CA LEU A 91 16.38 14.67 -7.76
C LEU A 91 17.31 15.83 -8.08
N THR A 92 18.58 15.75 -7.65
CA THR A 92 19.60 16.75 -7.98
C THR A 92 19.76 16.88 -9.49
N SER A 93 19.86 15.76 -10.20
CA SER A 93 20.00 15.74 -11.67
C SER A 93 18.79 16.38 -12.35
N GLU A 94 17.57 16.02 -11.95
CA GLU A 94 16.33 16.56 -12.52
C GLU A 94 16.15 18.06 -12.21
N MET A 95 16.55 18.52 -11.02
CA MET A 95 16.53 19.94 -10.68
C MET A 95 17.53 20.75 -11.54
N VAL A 96 18.75 20.24 -11.73
CA VAL A 96 19.77 20.88 -12.57
C VAL A 96 19.33 20.91 -14.03
N ASN A 97 18.75 19.81 -14.54
CA ASN A 97 18.19 19.74 -15.90
C ASN A 97 17.07 20.77 -16.13
N ARG A 98 16.34 21.13 -15.07
CA ARG A 98 15.30 22.18 -15.09
C ARG A 98 15.86 23.60 -14.90
N GLY A 99 17.18 23.78 -14.84
CA GLY A 99 17.84 25.08 -14.70
C GLY A 99 17.94 25.60 -13.27
N ILE A 100 17.58 24.79 -12.26
CA ILE A 100 17.76 25.16 -10.86
C ILE A 100 19.23 24.98 -10.46
N LYS A 101 19.82 26.02 -9.87
CA LYS A 101 21.21 25.98 -9.40
C LYS A 101 21.28 25.31 -8.04
N ILE A 102 22.10 24.27 -7.92
CA ILE A 102 22.33 23.56 -6.67
C ILE A 102 23.66 24.02 -6.05
N SER A 103 23.62 24.54 -4.83
CA SER A 103 24.81 24.87 -4.05
C SER A 103 25.38 23.63 -3.38
N VAL A 104 26.72 23.57 -3.28
CA VAL A 104 27.45 22.51 -2.55
C VAL A 104 27.59 22.84 -1.05
N SER A 105 27.39 24.11 -0.67
CA SER A 105 27.43 24.61 0.70
C SER A 105 26.16 25.36 1.08
N GLU A 106 25.76 25.24 2.34
CA GLU A 106 24.56 25.93 2.86
C GLU A 106 24.68 27.45 2.80
N SER A 107 25.87 28.00 3.06
CA SER A 107 26.14 29.45 3.02
C SER A 107 26.03 30.09 1.63
N GLY A 108 26.05 29.29 0.57
CA GLY A 108 25.98 29.76 -0.82
C GLY A 108 24.58 29.65 -1.43
N ALA A 109 23.56 29.30 -0.64
CA ALA A 109 22.20 29.09 -1.12
C ALA A 109 21.21 30.07 -0.48
N ASP A 110 20.21 30.46 -1.26
CA ASP A 110 19.07 31.27 -0.81
C ASP A 110 18.04 30.39 -0.09
N HIS A 111 17.97 29.12 -0.49
CA HIS A 111 16.99 28.16 0.00
C HIS A 111 17.64 26.85 0.40
N LYS A 112 17.15 26.25 1.49
CA LYS A 112 17.54 24.92 1.93
C LYS A 112 16.43 23.93 1.63
N LEU A 113 16.74 22.90 0.86
CA LEU A 113 15.84 21.78 0.58
C LEU A 113 16.20 20.60 1.49
N ALA A 114 15.30 20.23 2.37
CA ALA A 114 15.38 19.00 3.16
C ALA A 114 14.51 17.91 2.51
N VAL A 115 15.06 16.71 2.39
CA VAL A 115 14.34 15.53 1.94
C VAL A 115 14.33 14.53 3.10
N ASN A 116 13.18 13.98 3.43
CA ASN A 116 13.03 12.90 4.40
C ASN A 116 12.34 11.72 3.73
N VAL A 117 12.92 10.53 3.88
CA VAL A 117 12.41 9.29 3.32
C VAL A 117 12.08 8.37 4.48
N ASN A 118 10.81 8.00 4.61
CA ASN A 118 10.32 7.09 5.63
C ASN A 118 9.64 5.89 4.96
N THR A 119 9.91 4.70 5.48
CA THR A 119 9.34 3.46 4.96
C THR A 119 8.38 2.88 5.98
N VAL A 120 7.20 2.47 5.53
CA VAL A 120 6.14 1.88 6.35
C VAL A 120 5.79 0.51 5.80
N GLU A 121 5.91 -0.51 6.64
CA GLU A 121 5.45 -1.86 6.34
C GLU A 121 4.11 -2.11 7.03
N HIS A 122 3.11 -2.54 6.27
CA HIS A 122 1.83 -2.97 6.81
C HIS A 122 1.79 -4.48 6.91
N ILE A 123 1.98 -4.98 8.13
CA ILE A 123 1.77 -6.38 8.48
C ILE A 123 0.25 -6.60 8.66
N ASP A 124 -0.26 -7.75 8.21
CA ASP A 124 -1.64 -8.21 8.45
C ASP A 124 -2.80 -7.46 7.79
N ARG A 125 -2.61 -6.75 6.66
CA ARG A 125 -3.75 -6.24 5.87
C ARG A 125 -4.55 -7.33 5.12
N ASN A 126 -4.14 -8.60 5.24
CA ASN A 126 -4.80 -9.76 4.60
C ASN A 126 -6.03 -10.28 5.36
N SER A 127 -6.41 -9.66 6.48
CA SER A 127 -7.70 -9.94 7.11
C SER A 127 -8.82 -9.09 6.49
N LEU A 128 -9.02 -9.18 5.17
CA LEU A 128 -10.32 -8.83 4.64
C LEU A 128 -11.33 -9.75 5.35
N PRO A 129 -12.38 -9.20 6.01
CA PRO A 129 -13.41 -10.04 6.60
C PRO A 129 -13.91 -10.97 5.49
N PRO A 130 -14.10 -12.27 5.78
CA PRO A 130 -14.54 -13.21 4.76
C PRO A 130 -15.77 -12.65 4.05
N LYS A 131 -15.71 -12.58 2.72
CA LYS A 131 -16.82 -12.05 1.90
C LYS A 131 -18.14 -12.68 2.35
N ALA A 132 -19.21 -11.89 2.38
CA ALA A 132 -20.53 -12.37 2.74
C ALA A 132 -20.86 -13.61 1.90
N GLY A 133 -21.14 -14.74 2.56
CA GLY A 133 -21.28 -16.04 1.89
C GLY A 133 -20.37 -17.13 2.43
N TYR A 134 -19.19 -16.82 2.99
CA TYR A 134 -18.22 -17.85 3.43
C TYR A 134 -18.79 -18.90 4.39
N ARG A 135 -19.42 -18.45 5.49
CA ARG A 135 -20.00 -19.36 6.50
C ARG A 135 -21.14 -20.18 5.93
N THR A 136 -21.98 -19.56 5.11
CA THR A 136 -23.10 -20.22 4.43
C THR A 136 -22.63 -21.18 3.35
N GLY A 137 -21.54 -20.86 2.64
CA GLY A 137 -20.91 -21.71 1.63
C GLY A 137 -20.34 -22.97 2.27
N VAL A 138 -19.49 -22.85 3.30
CA VAL A 138 -18.92 -24.03 4.00
C VAL A 138 -20.01 -24.92 4.59
N LEU A 139 -21.01 -24.33 5.26
CA LEU A 139 -22.14 -25.11 5.81
C LEU A 139 -22.97 -25.76 4.70
N SER A 140 -23.19 -25.08 3.57
CA SER A 140 -23.89 -25.65 2.41
C SER A 140 -23.10 -26.77 1.74
N PHE A 141 -21.77 -26.65 1.65
CA PHE A 141 -20.89 -27.73 1.17
C PHE A 141 -21.05 -29.00 2.01
N LEU A 142 -20.90 -28.87 3.32
CA LEU A 142 -20.98 -30.00 4.25
C LEU A 142 -22.39 -30.61 4.27
N ALA A 143 -23.43 -29.79 4.25
CA ALA A 143 -24.80 -30.26 4.15
C ALA A 143 -25.07 -30.93 2.80
N GLY A 144 -24.60 -30.36 1.70
CA GLY A 144 -24.74 -30.88 0.34
C GLY A 144 -24.03 -32.21 0.13
N LEU A 145 -22.85 -32.42 0.73
CA LEU A 145 -22.19 -33.73 0.74
C LEU A 145 -22.99 -34.78 1.53
N GLY A 146 -23.53 -34.40 2.69
CA GLY A 146 -24.34 -35.30 3.52
C GLY A 146 -25.69 -35.69 2.88
N THR A 147 -26.34 -34.77 2.17
CA THR A 147 -27.60 -35.03 1.48
C THR A 147 -27.42 -35.70 0.12
N SER A 148 -26.38 -35.33 -0.63
CA SER A 148 -26.07 -35.93 -1.94
C SER A 148 -25.65 -37.39 -1.79
N ALA A 149 -24.89 -37.76 -0.76
CA ALA A 149 -24.43 -39.14 -0.52
C ALA A 149 -25.54 -40.21 -0.63
N ASN A 150 -26.80 -39.85 -0.37
CA ASN A 150 -27.95 -40.75 -0.44
C ASN A 150 -28.94 -40.47 -1.59
N ASN A 151 -28.83 -39.36 -2.34
CA ASN A 151 -29.84 -38.89 -3.31
C ASN A 151 -29.25 -38.29 -4.61
N TRP A 152 -28.14 -38.86 -5.13
CA TRP A 152 -27.45 -38.41 -6.35
C TRP A 152 -28.30 -38.37 -7.65
N SER A 153 -29.53 -38.88 -7.63
CA SER A 153 -30.46 -38.85 -8.77
C SER A 153 -31.01 -37.45 -9.09
N GLU A 154 -30.85 -36.48 -8.19
CA GLU A 154 -31.34 -35.11 -8.37
C GLU A 154 -30.21 -34.15 -8.79
N PRO A 155 -30.13 -33.77 -10.08
CA PRO A 155 -29.03 -32.95 -10.61
C PRO A 155 -28.95 -31.56 -9.96
N ALA A 156 -30.04 -31.07 -9.36
CA ALA A 156 -30.04 -29.81 -8.63
C ALA A 156 -29.21 -29.85 -7.33
N LEU A 157 -29.09 -31.01 -6.67
CA LEU A 157 -28.32 -31.15 -5.42
C LEU A 157 -26.81 -31.09 -5.66
N ALA A 158 -26.35 -31.49 -6.85
CA ALA A 158 -24.93 -31.40 -7.24
C ALA A 158 -24.41 -29.94 -7.34
N LEU A 159 -25.32 -28.98 -7.52
CA LEU A 159 -24.95 -27.56 -7.60
C LEU A 159 -24.52 -26.98 -6.24
N ILE A 160 -24.97 -27.56 -5.12
CA ILE A 160 -24.68 -27.09 -3.75
C ILE A 160 -23.19 -27.26 -3.40
N PRO A 161 -22.57 -28.44 -3.56
CA PRO A 161 -21.14 -28.59 -3.31
C PRO A 161 -20.29 -27.82 -4.34
N LEU A 162 -20.75 -27.66 -5.58
CA LEU A 162 -20.05 -26.88 -6.60
C LEU A 162 -20.03 -25.38 -6.28
N SER A 163 -21.16 -24.79 -5.89
CA SER A 163 -21.22 -23.37 -5.51
C SER A 163 -20.37 -23.10 -4.27
N ALA A 164 -20.43 -23.98 -3.27
CA ALA A 164 -19.63 -23.82 -2.07
C ALA A 164 -18.12 -24.06 -2.30
N ALA A 165 -17.75 -24.98 -3.19
CA ALA A 165 -16.35 -25.14 -3.62
C ALA A 165 -15.87 -23.89 -4.36
N SER A 166 -16.72 -23.24 -5.16
CA SER A 166 -16.39 -22.00 -5.85
C SER A 166 -16.21 -20.82 -4.89
N ASP A 167 -17.04 -20.73 -3.84
CA ASP A 167 -16.91 -19.74 -2.77
C ASP A 167 -15.61 -19.98 -1.97
N LEU A 168 -15.28 -21.24 -1.69
CA LEU A 168 -14.04 -21.61 -1.01
C LEU A 168 -12.81 -21.32 -1.87
N HIS A 169 -12.84 -21.64 -3.17
CA HIS A 169 -11.74 -21.36 -4.08
C HIS A 169 -11.46 -19.86 -4.20
N GLN A 170 -12.51 -19.04 -4.35
CA GLN A 170 -12.38 -17.58 -4.34
C GLN A 170 -11.77 -17.07 -3.03
N TYR A 171 -12.16 -17.63 -1.88
CA TYR A 171 -11.57 -17.29 -0.58
C TYR A 171 -10.07 -17.57 -0.48
N TRP A 172 -9.57 -18.66 -1.06
CA TRP A 172 -8.14 -18.99 -1.07
C TRP A 172 -7.36 -18.16 -2.09
N ALA A 173 -7.94 -17.89 -3.27
CA ALA A 173 -7.33 -17.06 -4.29
C ALA A 173 -7.16 -15.60 -3.83
N ASP A 174 -8.13 -15.08 -3.06
CA ASP A 174 -8.07 -13.75 -2.45
C ASP A 174 -7.04 -13.64 -1.30
N ARG A 175 -6.40 -14.76 -0.92
CA ARG A 175 -5.51 -14.89 0.25
C ARG A 175 -4.02 -14.94 -0.10
N ALA A 176 -3.64 -14.61 -1.33
CA ALA A 176 -2.24 -14.40 -1.66
C ALA A 176 -1.69 -13.29 -0.74
N ASP A 177 -0.82 -13.67 0.21
CA ASP A 177 -0.23 -12.76 1.18
C ASP A 177 0.61 -11.70 0.46
N GLU A 178 0.01 -10.57 0.08
CA GLU A 178 0.76 -9.39 -0.35
C GLU A 178 0.91 -8.47 0.86
N SER A 179 2.02 -8.56 1.58
CA SER A 179 2.38 -7.50 2.52
C SER A 179 2.57 -6.19 1.74
N ILE A 180 1.82 -5.17 2.16
CA ILE A 180 1.79 -3.89 1.46
C ILE A 180 2.80 -2.96 2.13
N THR A 181 3.75 -2.45 1.34
CA THR A 181 4.78 -1.52 1.81
C THR A 181 4.65 -0.17 1.12
N GLU A 182 4.89 0.90 1.89
CA GLU A 182 4.78 2.29 1.45
C GLU A 182 6.08 3.04 1.74
N VAL A 183 6.50 3.90 0.81
CA VAL A 183 7.54 4.90 1.02
C VAL A 183 6.92 6.28 1.00
N ILE A 184 7.22 7.07 2.02
CA ILE A 184 6.76 8.44 2.21
C ILE A 184 7.96 9.35 2.02
N ILE A 185 7.83 10.29 1.10
CA ILE A 185 8.89 11.23 0.75
C ILE A 185 8.37 12.63 1.05
N THR A 186 9.03 13.28 2.01
CA THR A 186 8.71 14.63 2.41
C THR A 186 9.81 15.56 1.96
N THR A 187 9.46 16.56 1.15
CA THR A 187 10.36 17.63 0.72
C THR A 187 9.96 18.93 1.42
N GLN A 188 10.95 19.64 1.93
CA GLN A 188 10.75 20.90 2.64
C GLN A 188 11.73 21.95 2.16
N VAL A 189 11.23 23.06 1.67
CA VAL A 189 12.03 24.22 1.30
C VAL A 189 11.97 25.22 2.44
N THR A 190 13.14 25.60 2.94
CA THR A 190 13.33 26.58 4.01
C THR A 190 14.05 27.80 3.46
N SER A 191 13.59 29.00 3.81
CA SER A 191 14.20 30.29 3.49
C SER A 191 14.17 31.18 4.72
N ASN A 192 15.28 31.82 5.09
CA ASN A 192 15.35 32.71 6.26
C ASN A 192 14.82 32.08 7.57
N GLY A 193 15.09 30.78 7.77
CA GLY A 193 14.62 30.04 8.94
C GLY A 193 13.13 29.68 8.95
N GLN A 194 12.39 29.95 7.86
CA GLN A 194 10.98 29.60 7.72
C GLN A 194 10.77 28.55 6.64
N ILE A 195 9.89 27.58 6.88
CA ILE A 195 9.46 26.62 5.85
C ILE A 195 8.53 27.36 4.90
N VAL A 196 8.99 27.58 3.67
CA VAL A 196 8.23 28.28 2.62
C VAL A 196 7.43 27.31 1.74
N SER A 197 7.81 26.03 1.73
CA SER A 197 7.09 24.97 1.03
C SER A 197 7.33 23.62 1.70
N SER A 198 6.30 22.78 1.77
CA SER A 198 6.40 21.39 2.24
C SER A 198 5.47 20.53 1.40
N ASN A 199 5.99 19.45 0.84
CA ASN A 199 5.22 18.45 0.11
C ASN A 199 5.47 17.06 0.71
N SER A 200 4.48 16.18 0.67
CA SER A 200 4.62 14.79 1.12
C SER A 200 3.89 13.87 0.16
N SER A 201 4.66 12.98 -0.45
CA SER A 201 4.19 12.06 -1.47
C SER A 201 4.36 10.63 -0.97
N ILE A 202 3.32 9.80 -1.15
CA ILE A 202 3.27 8.41 -0.67
C ILE A 202 3.24 7.48 -1.87
N TYR A 203 4.01 6.39 -1.84
CA TYR A 203 4.07 5.42 -2.93
C TYR A 203 4.10 3.99 -2.41
N TYR A 204 3.39 3.09 -3.08
CA TYR A 204 3.47 1.67 -2.83
C TYR A 204 4.71 1.06 -3.48
N PHE A 205 5.27 0.03 -2.87
CA PHE A 205 6.25 -0.85 -3.49
C PHE A 205 6.02 -2.31 -3.07
N ASN A 206 6.79 -3.24 -3.63
CA ASN A 206 6.69 -4.65 -3.26
C ASN A 206 7.47 -4.90 -1.96
N SER A 207 6.90 -5.62 -1.00
CA SER A 207 7.60 -6.00 0.22
C SER A 207 8.88 -6.80 -0.03
N ASN A 208 8.98 -7.55 -1.13
CA ASN A 208 10.21 -8.23 -1.52
C ASN A 208 11.38 -7.27 -1.81
N ASP A 209 11.10 -6.00 -2.12
CA ASP A 209 12.10 -4.97 -2.42
C ASP A 209 12.46 -4.11 -1.19
N PHE A 210 11.96 -4.45 -0.01
CA PHE A 210 12.08 -3.65 1.21
C PHE A 210 13.52 -3.33 1.63
N ASP A 211 14.45 -4.25 1.36
CA ASP A 211 15.88 -4.06 1.61
C ASP A 211 16.48 -2.86 0.83
N HIS A 212 15.86 -2.42 -0.27
CA HIS A 212 16.29 -1.21 -0.99
C HIS A 212 15.92 0.09 -0.28
N TYR A 213 14.87 0.06 0.56
CA TYR A 213 14.28 1.25 1.19
C TYR A 213 14.64 1.39 2.68
N GLN A 214 15.17 0.35 3.33
CA GLN A 214 15.74 0.43 4.67
C GLN A 214 17.24 0.69 4.67
N SER A 215 17.72 1.30 5.76
CA SER A 215 19.15 1.39 6.01
C SER A 215 19.69 0.00 6.34
N GLN A 216 20.64 -0.50 5.56
CA GLN A 216 21.21 -1.81 5.80
C GLN A 216 22.10 -1.78 7.05
N THR A 217 21.55 -2.18 8.20
CA THR A 217 22.36 -2.76 9.28
C THR A 217 22.03 -4.24 9.36
N ARG A 218 22.49 -5.02 8.36
CA ARG A 218 22.28 -6.47 8.33
C ARG A 218 23.40 -7.16 9.11
N LEU A 219 23.15 -7.50 10.38
CA LEU A 219 23.95 -8.52 11.07
C LEU A 219 23.39 -9.89 10.68
N SER A 220 23.94 -10.50 9.63
CA SER A 220 23.67 -11.89 9.30
C SER A 220 24.54 -12.80 10.17
N VAL A 221 23.93 -13.43 11.18
CA VAL A 221 24.55 -14.55 11.90
C VAL A 221 24.22 -15.82 11.14
N THR A 222 25.18 -16.35 10.40
CA THR A 222 25.08 -17.68 9.78
C THR A 222 25.22 -18.71 10.90
N GLY A 223 24.21 -19.54 11.11
CA GLY A 223 24.31 -20.69 11.99
C GLY A 223 25.31 -21.69 11.41
N ASN A 224 26.37 -22.00 12.16
CA ASN A 224 27.26 -23.11 11.81
C ASN A 224 26.44 -24.41 11.82
N ARG A 225 26.56 -25.18 10.72
CA ARG A 225 26.10 -26.56 10.66
C ARG A 225 26.82 -27.43 11.67
#